data_AF-A0A2E0NBA7-F1
#
_entry.id   AF-A0A2E0NBA7-F1
#
_cell.length_a   1.000
_cell.length_b   1.000
_cell.length_c   1.000
_cell.angle_alpha   90.00
_cell.angle_beta   90.00
_cell.angle_gamma   90.00
#
_symmetry.space_group_name_H-M   'P 1'
#
loop_
_entity.id
_entity.type
_entity.pdbx_description
1 polymer ?
#
loop_
_entity_poly.entity_id
_entity_poly.type
_entity_poly.pdbx_seq_one_letter_code
_entity_poly.pdbx_strand_id
1 'polypeptide(L)'
;MDDIKFVFVPSIVNIEGVIVGLGIYSEESLALDKLKRKLSDNWSSGYKEAQLVMWTLNSDDSEAVPLKHMYAQVCPICDERTFWTDVVEMNALCYLPACQAWIEHSDIEEEKVDCGWPPIGFTAQVDSIDDALTSLRNYGAKIRASTLDDSDIFTHRTLLEEYEKSLEKDST
;
A
#
# COMPACT_ATOMS: atom_id res chain seq x y z
N MET A 1 6.47 -30.47 24.66
CA MET A 1 6.78 -29.71 23.44
C MET A 1 5.65 -30.04 22.51
N ASP A 2 4.77 -29.07 22.22
CA ASP A 2 3.70 -29.32 21.27
C ASP A 2 4.31 -29.61 19.90
N ASP A 3 3.81 -30.66 19.27
CA ASP A 3 4.25 -31.06 17.94
C ASP A 3 3.76 -30.00 16.95
N ILE A 4 4.69 -29.36 16.23
CA ILE A 4 4.35 -28.31 15.27
C ILE A 4 3.61 -28.98 14.11
N LYS A 5 2.34 -28.58 13.90
CA LYS A 5 1.50 -29.17 12.84
C LYS A 5 1.50 -28.39 11.54
N PHE A 6 1.86 -27.11 11.59
CA PHE A 6 1.75 -26.21 10.45
C PHE A 6 3.01 -25.35 10.29
N VAL A 7 3.28 -24.94 9.05
CA VAL A 7 4.29 -23.94 8.73
C VAL A 7 3.72 -22.86 7.84
N PHE A 8 4.25 -21.65 8.01
CA PHE A 8 3.84 -20.44 7.31
C PHE A 8 4.95 -20.02 6.36
N VAL A 9 4.60 -19.85 5.09
CA VAL A 9 5.56 -19.64 4.00
C VAL A 9 5.23 -18.34 3.29
N PRO A 10 5.92 -17.22 3.60
CA PRO A 10 5.78 -15.98 2.88
C PRO A 10 6.59 -16.01 1.57
N SER A 11 6.02 -15.46 0.51
CA SER A 11 6.68 -15.37 -0.80
C SER A 11 6.28 -14.11 -1.57
N ILE A 12 7.09 -13.75 -2.57
CA ILE A 12 6.80 -12.67 -3.52
C ILE A 12 7.03 -13.16 -4.94
N VAL A 13 6.30 -12.59 -5.90
CA VAL A 13 6.40 -12.93 -7.32
C VAL A 13 6.91 -11.72 -8.07
N ASN A 14 8.02 -11.88 -8.79
CA ASN A 14 8.56 -10.81 -9.63
C ASN A 14 7.69 -10.59 -10.89
N ILE A 15 7.97 -9.52 -11.64
CA ILE A 15 7.25 -9.22 -12.90
C ILE A 15 7.33 -10.34 -13.93
N GLU A 16 8.39 -11.16 -13.90
CA GLU A 16 8.60 -12.31 -14.79
C GLU A 16 7.80 -13.56 -14.35
N GLY A 17 7.13 -13.51 -13.19
CA GLY A 17 6.37 -14.65 -12.66
C GLY A 17 7.20 -15.62 -11.81
N VAL A 18 8.45 -15.29 -11.50
CA VAL A 18 9.31 -16.12 -10.64
C VAL A 18 8.96 -15.88 -9.18
N ILE A 19 8.70 -16.97 -8.46
CA ILE A 19 8.43 -16.96 -7.02
C ILE A 19 9.75 -16.92 -6.25
N VAL A 20 9.82 -16.00 -5.30
CA VAL A 20 10.92 -15.86 -4.34
C VAL A 20 10.37 -16.13 -2.94
N GLY A 21 10.76 -17.26 -2.35
CA GLY A 21 10.43 -17.59 -0.96
C GLY A 21 11.21 -16.72 0.03
N LEU A 22 10.54 -16.29 1.11
CA LEU A 22 11.13 -15.44 2.15
C LEU A 22 11.46 -16.18 3.45
N GLY A 23 11.22 -17.50 3.48
CA GLY A 23 11.50 -18.39 4.60
C GLY A 23 10.36 -19.36 4.86
N ILE A 24 10.53 -20.19 5.89
CA ILE A 24 9.52 -21.11 6.42
C ILE A 24 9.50 -20.89 7.93
N TYR A 25 8.32 -20.66 8.50
CA TYR A 25 8.17 -20.23 9.89
C TYR A 25 7.15 -21.11 10.62
N SER A 26 7.34 -21.31 11.92
CA SER A 26 6.38 -22.00 12.80
C SER A 26 5.29 -21.08 13.36
N GLU A 27 5.46 -19.77 13.22
CA GLU A 27 4.53 -18.75 13.70
C GLU A 27 4.09 -17.84 12.54
N GLU A 28 2.78 -17.64 12.41
CA GLU A 28 2.19 -16.81 11.35
C GLU A 28 2.65 -15.34 11.45
N SER A 29 2.67 -14.79 12.67
CA SER A 29 3.07 -13.41 12.94
C SER A 29 4.50 -13.12 12.45
N LEU A 30 5.44 -14.04 12.68
CA LEU A 30 6.83 -13.91 12.22
C LEU A 30 6.93 -13.97 10.68
N ALA A 31 6.18 -14.87 10.04
CA ALA A 31 6.12 -14.94 8.59
C ALA A 31 5.52 -13.66 7.98
N LEU A 32 4.44 -13.15 8.57
CA LEU A 32 3.78 -11.94 8.16
C LEU A 32 4.70 -10.72 8.32
N ASP A 33 5.39 -10.58 9.45
CA ASP A 33 6.34 -9.48 9.68
C ASP A 33 7.50 -9.52 8.68
N LYS A 34 7.98 -10.71 8.32
CA LYS A 34 9.00 -10.87 7.28
C LYS A 34 8.48 -10.40 5.93
N LEU A 35 7.25 -10.76 5.58
CA LEU A 35 6.60 -10.34 4.34
C LEU A 35 6.43 -8.81 4.33
N LYS A 36 5.79 -8.23 5.35
CA LYS A 36 5.57 -6.78 5.48
C LYS A 36 6.86 -5.98 5.33
N ARG A 37 7.93 -6.39 6.03
CA ARG A 37 9.25 -5.77 5.91
C ARG A 37 9.77 -5.82 4.48
N LYS A 38 9.65 -6.97 3.81
CA LYS A 38 10.06 -7.12 2.43
C LYS A 38 9.28 -6.18 1.50
N LEU A 39 7.97 -6.02 1.70
CA LEU A 39 7.13 -5.12 0.89
C LEU A 39 7.51 -3.64 1.09
N SER A 40 7.73 -3.22 2.34
CA SER A 40 8.14 -1.85 2.65
C SER A 40 9.53 -1.49 2.12
N ASP A 41 10.48 -2.45 2.12
CA ASP A 41 11.86 -2.22 1.63
C ASP A 41 11.96 -2.15 0.09
N ASN A 42 10.98 -2.68 -0.66
CA ASN A 42 11.13 -3.02 -2.08
C ASN A 42 10.03 -2.46 -2.99
N TRP A 43 9.39 -1.36 -2.59
CA TRP A 43 8.22 -0.77 -3.26
C TRP A 43 8.37 -0.56 -4.79
N SER A 44 9.57 -0.25 -5.30
CA SER A 44 9.82 0.04 -6.72
C SER A 44 10.43 -1.12 -7.53
N SER A 45 10.72 -2.26 -6.91
CA SER A 45 11.72 -3.23 -7.41
C SER A 45 11.21 -4.38 -8.29
N GLY A 46 10.10 -4.18 -9.00
CA GLY A 46 9.66 -5.14 -10.03
C GLY A 46 9.01 -6.41 -9.49
N TYR A 47 8.26 -6.32 -8.39
CA TYR A 47 7.34 -7.38 -7.96
C TYR A 47 5.90 -7.06 -8.34
N LYS A 48 5.08 -8.09 -8.54
CA LYS A 48 3.65 -7.95 -8.90
C LYS A 48 2.71 -8.57 -7.88
N GLU A 49 3.15 -9.59 -7.15
CA GLU A 49 2.34 -10.33 -6.19
C GLU A 49 3.14 -10.66 -4.93
N ALA A 50 2.45 -10.81 -3.81
CA ALA A 50 2.98 -11.21 -2.52
C ALA A 50 1.97 -12.13 -1.85
N GLN A 51 2.45 -13.19 -1.19
CA GLN A 51 1.57 -14.23 -0.65
C GLN A 51 2.08 -14.67 0.72
N LEU A 52 1.14 -15.05 1.58
CA LEU A 52 1.39 -15.82 2.80
C LEU A 52 0.48 -17.04 2.77
N VAL A 53 1.07 -18.23 2.88
CA VAL A 53 0.33 -19.49 2.86
C VAL A 53 0.70 -20.35 4.06
N MET A 54 -0.23 -21.21 4.47
CA MET A 54 -0.05 -22.22 5.50
C MET A 54 0.01 -23.61 4.87
N TRP A 55 0.99 -24.41 5.30
CA TRP A 55 1.14 -25.81 4.94
C TRP A 55 0.99 -26.70 6.18
N THR A 56 0.32 -27.83 6.01
CA THR A 56 0.29 -28.91 7.01
C THR A 56 1.57 -29.73 6.92
N LEU A 57 2.31 -29.85 8.02
CA LEU A 57 3.52 -30.66 8.07
C LEU A 57 3.18 -32.15 8.00
N ASN A 58 3.99 -32.91 7.25
CA ASN A 58 3.80 -34.35 7.04
C ASN A 58 2.42 -34.70 6.47
N SER A 59 1.86 -33.84 5.62
CA SER A 59 0.63 -34.11 4.88
C SER A 59 0.94 -34.50 3.42
N ASP A 60 0.07 -35.31 2.84
CA ASP A 60 0.06 -35.60 1.40
C ASP A 60 -0.74 -34.53 0.61
N ASP A 61 -1.23 -33.49 1.28
CA ASP A 61 -1.93 -32.37 0.65
C ASP A 61 -1.01 -31.68 -0.37
N SER A 62 -1.54 -31.45 -1.57
CA SER A 62 -0.81 -30.81 -2.67
C SER A 62 -1.02 -29.30 -2.75
N GLU A 63 -1.92 -28.76 -1.91
CA GLU A 63 -2.31 -27.35 -1.92
C GLU A 63 -2.09 -26.73 -0.53
N ALA A 64 -1.57 -25.50 -0.52
CA ALA A 64 -1.45 -24.69 0.68
C ALA A 64 -2.77 -23.97 0.96
N VAL A 65 -3.05 -23.68 2.23
CA VAL A 65 -4.13 -22.76 2.60
C VAL A 65 -3.64 -21.32 2.42
N PRO A 66 -4.22 -20.51 1.53
CA PRO A 66 -3.84 -19.11 1.40
C PRO A 66 -4.33 -18.32 2.60
N LEU A 67 -3.43 -17.56 3.23
CA LEU A 67 -3.77 -16.62 4.31
C LEU A 67 -3.78 -15.18 3.83
N LYS A 68 -2.89 -14.84 2.88
CA LYS A 68 -2.85 -13.54 2.21
C LYS A 68 -2.46 -13.71 0.76
N HIS A 69 -3.08 -12.93 -0.11
CA HIS A 69 -2.63 -12.78 -1.49
C HIS A 69 -2.79 -11.34 -1.93
N MET A 70 -1.66 -10.66 -2.04
CA MET A 70 -1.60 -9.24 -2.32
C MET A 70 -1.10 -8.94 -3.72
N TYR A 71 -1.70 -7.95 -4.37
CA TYR A 71 -1.27 -7.47 -5.68
C TYR A 71 -0.66 -6.08 -5.60
N ALA A 72 0.41 -5.87 -6.36
CA ALA A 72 1.01 -4.56 -6.53
C ALA A 72 0.20 -3.72 -7.52
N GLN A 73 -0.50 -2.72 -6.99
CA GLN A 73 -1.36 -1.79 -7.72
C GLN A 73 -1.01 -0.34 -7.36
N VAL A 74 -1.59 0.61 -8.10
CA VAL A 74 -1.40 2.04 -7.80
C VAL A 74 -2.23 2.41 -6.59
N CYS A 75 -1.59 2.95 -5.55
CA CYS A 75 -2.29 3.46 -4.38
C CYS A 75 -3.16 4.66 -4.75
N PRO A 76 -4.44 4.72 -4.35
CA PRO A 76 -5.32 5.85 -4.67
C PRO A 76 -4.91 7.18 -4.01
N ILE A 77 -4.07 7.13 -2.98
CA ILE A 77 -3.64 8.30 -2.19
C ILE A 77 -2.30 8.85 -2.67
N CYS A 78 -1.26 8.02 -2.71
CA CYS A 78 0.08 8.49 -3.07
C CYS A 78 0.46 8.28 -4.54
N ASP A 79 -0.41 7.66 -5.34
CA ASP A 79 -0.16 7.29 -6.75
C ASP A 79 1.07 6.38 -6.97
N GLU A 80 1.72 5.93 -5.89
CA GLU A 80 2.82 4.99 -5.97
C GLU A 80 2.33 3.57 -6.19
N ARG A 81 3.10 2.81 -6.97
CA ARG A 81 2.86 1.37 -7.12
C ARG A 81 3.29 0.66 -5.83
N THR A 82 2.34 0.08 -5.14
CA THR A 82 2.53 -0.59 -3.86
C THR A 82 1.70 -1.86 -3.81
N PHE A 83 2.05 -2.78 -2.91
CA PHE A 83 1.11 -3.83 -2.56
C PHE A 83 -0.05 -3.16 -1.84
N TRP A 84 -1.26 -3.29 -2.40
CA TRP A 84 -2.42 -2.51 -1.95
C TRP A 84 -3.55 -3.44 -1.54
N THR A 85 -3.99 -4.35 -2.40
CA THR A 85 -5.17 -5.19 -2.16
C THR A 85 -4.76 -6.58 -1.69
N ASP A 86 -5.30 -7.06 -0.57
CA ASP A 86 -5.30 -8.47 -0.15
C ASP A 86 -6.63 -9.11 -0.55
N VAL A 87 -6.61 -10.05 -1.48
CA VAL A 87 -7.84 -10.69 -2.00
C VAL A 87 -8.35 -11.84 -1.13
N VAL A 88 -7.57 -12.27 -0.13
CA VAL A 88 -8.01 -13.31 0.81
C VAL A 88 -8.84 -12.68 1.91
N GLU A 89 -8.28 -11.66 2.56
CA GLU A 89 -8.93 -10.93 3.65
C GLU A 89 -9.85 -9.80 3.17
N MET A 90 -9.94 -9.57 1.85
CA MET A 90 -10.75 -8.52 1.23
C MET A 90 -10.48 -7.12 1.79
N ASN A 91 -9.23 -6.85 2.18
CA ASN A 91 -8.79 -5.57 2.72
C ASN A 91 -7.72 -4.92 1.84
N ALA A 92 -7.37 -3.68 2.15
CA ALA A 92 -6.29 -2.98 1.47
C ALA A 92 -5.41 -2.21 2.44
N LEU A 93 -4.11 -2.16 2.16
CA LEU A 93 -3.12 -1.40 2.91
C LEU A 93 -1.98 -0.97 1.99
N CYS A 94 -1.65 0.32 1.98
CA CYS A 94 -0.44 0.81 1.32
C CYS A 94 0.78 0.51 2.20
N TYR A 95 1.61 -0.44 1.77
CA TYR A 95 2.83 -0.81 2.51
C TYR A 95 3.98 0.20 2.43
N LEU A 96 3.79 1.36 1.77
CA LEU A 96 4.74 2.46 1.82
C LEU A 96 4.64 3.16 3.19
N PRO A 97 5.75 3.23 3.96
CA PRO A 97 5.73 3.80 5.30
C PRO A 97 5.19 5.24 5.38
N ALA A 98 5.37 6.04 4.32
CA ALA A 98 4.90 7.43 4.29
C ALA A 98 3.39 7.57 4.00
N CYS A 99 2.74 6.55 3.43
CA CYS A 99 1.33 6.62 3.05
C CYS A 99 0.45 5.86 4.04
N GLN A 100 0.60 4.54 4.15
CA GLN A 100 -0.17 3.69 5.07
C GLN A 100 -1.70 3.86 4.98
N ALA A 101 -2.23 4.31 3.84
CA ALA A 101 -3.66 4.32 3.62
C ALA A 101 -4.22 2.88 3.66
N TRP A 102 -5.45 2.71 4.11
CA TRP A 102 -6.03 1.40 4.37
C TRP A 102 -7.54 1.35 4.09
N ILE A 103 -8.04 0.13 3.89
CA ILE A 103 -9.46 -0.24 3.76
C ILE A 103 -9.64 -1.58 4.49
N GLU A 104 -10.64 -1.71 5.35
CA GLU A 104 -10.98 -2.96 6.03
C GLU A 104 -12.49 -3.06 6.29
N HIS A 105 -12.99 -4.26 6.51
CA HIS A 105 -14.37 -4.44 6.97
C HIS A 105 -14.55 -3.84 8.36
N SER A 106 -15.71 -3.22 8.61
CA SER A 106 -15.96 -2.62 9.91
C SER A 106 -16.15 -3.69 11.00
N ASP A 107 -15.46 -3.51 12.13
CA ASP A 107 -15.64 -4.32 13.33
C ASP A 107 -16.96 -4.00 14.06
N ILE A 108 -17.65 -2.92 13.67
CA ILE A 108 -18.86 -2.42 14.34
C ILE A 108 -20.11 -2.73 13.51
N GLU A 109 -20.06 -2.49 12.20
CA GLU A 109 -21.19 -2.69 11.28
C GLU A 109 -20.79 -3.65 10.15
N GLU A 110 -21.30 -4.89 10.18
CA GLU A 110 -20.87 -6.00 9.29
C GLU A 110 -20.99 -5.70 7.78
N GLU A 111 -21.93 -4.84 7.39
CA GLU A 111 -22.16 -4.43 5.99
C GLU A 111 -21.36 -3.18 5.59
N LYS A 112 -20.55 -2.61 6.49
CA LYS A 112 -19.77 -1.40 6.24
C LYS A 112 -18.29 -1.69 6.06
N VAL A 113 -17.66 -0.73 5.40
CA VAL A 113 -16.22 -0.71 5.16
C VAL A 113 -15.65 0.55 5.78
N ASP A 114 -14.60 0.38 6.57
CA ASP A 114 -13.83 1.48 7.12
C ASP A 114 -12.60 1.72 6.23
N CYS A 115 -12.24 2.98 6.06
CA CYS A 115 -11.03 3.37 5.34
C CYS A 115 -10.37 4.58 5.99
N GLY A 116 -9.08 4.73 5.75
CA GLY A 116 -8.35 5.83 6.35
C GLY A 116 -7.00 6.12 5.74
N TRP A 117 -6.47 7.27 6.13
CA TRP A 117 -5.13 7.73 5.78
C TRP A 117 -4.48 8.38 7.01
N PRO A 118 -3.62 7.62 7.74
CA PRO A 118 -3.08 8.04 9.03
C PRO A 118 -2.29 9.36 9.05
N PRO A 119 -1.43 9.69 8.05
CA PRO A 119 -0.64 10.92 8.03
C PRO A 119 -1.43 12.22 8.24
N ILE A 120 -2.71 12.25 7.86
CA ILE A 120 -3.58 13.42 8.07
C ILE A 120 -4.76 13.14 9.01
N GLY A 121 -4.77 11.97 9.66
CA GLY A 121 -5.86 11.56 10.55
C GLY A 121 -7.22 11.39 9.86
N PHE A 122 -7.24 11.11 8.55
CA PHE A 122 -8.49 10.88 7.83
C PHE A 122 -9.00 9.48 8.11
N THR A 123 -10.27 9.37 8.49
CA THR A 123 -11.02 8.12 8.57
C THR A 123 -12.44 8.34 8.04
N ALA A 124 -13.00 7.32 7.41
CA ALA A 124 -14.38 7.32 6.95
C ALA A 124 -14.94 5.90 6.94
N GLN A 125 -16.24 5.80 7.21
CA GLN A 125 -17.02 4.58 7.04
C GLN A 125 -17.95 4.75 5.84
N VAL A 126 -18.03 3.72 5.00
CA VAL A 126 -18.76 3.71 3.73
C VAL A 126 -19.46 2.37 3.49
N ASP A 127 -20.31 2.33 2.48
CA ASP A 127 -21.17 1.17 2.19
C ASP A 127 -20.44 0.03 1.46
N SER A 128 -19.30 0.31 0.82
CA SER A 128 -18.60 -0.68 0.00
C SER A 128 -17.10 -0.39 -0.16
N ILE A 129 -16.35 -1.40 -0.60
CA ILE A 129 -14.93 -1.26 -0.97
C ILE A 129 -14.76 -0.25 -2.11
N ASP A 130 -15.68 -0.20 -3.06
CA ASP A 130 -15.64 0.76 -4.17
C ASP A 130 -15.84 2.20 -3.70
N ASP A 131 -16.74 2.40 -2.73
CA ASP A 131 -16.92 3.70 -2.09
C ASP A 131 -15.68 4.11 -1.28
N ALA A 132 -15.02 3.15 -0.63
CA ALA A 132 -13.79 3.40 0.12
C ALA A 132 -12.65 3.83 -0.81
N LEU A 133 -12.47 3.11 -1.93
CA LEU A 133 -11.52 3.46 -2.97
C LEU A 133 -11.82 4.85 -3.55
N THR A 134 -13.09 5.17 -3.79
CA THR A 134 -13.52 6.47 -4.30
C THR A 134 -13.25 7.59 -3.29
N SER A 135 -13.56 7.37 -2.02
CA SER A 135 -13.30 8.29 -0.91
C SER A 135 -11.80 8.62 -0.81
N LEU A 136 -10.96 7.58 -0.80
CA LEU A 136 -9.50 7.73 -0.78
C LEU A 136 -8.97 8.45 -2.02
N ARG A 137 -9.43 8.10 -3.23
CA ARG A 137 -9.03 8.80 -4.47
C ARG A 137 -9.36 10.29 -4.42
N ASN A 138 -10.56 10.63 -3.96
CA ASN A 138 -10.99 12.02 -3.84
C ASN A 138 -10.12 12.79 -2.84
N TYR A 139 -9.73 12.17 -1.72
CA TYR A 139 -8.80 12.78 -0.76
C TYR A 139 -7.40 12.94 -1.34
N GLY A 140 -6.85 11.90 -1.97
CA GLY A 140 -5.55 11.94 -2.63
C GLY A 140 -5.48 13.06 -3.69
N ALA A 141 -6.51 13.15 -4.53
CA ALA A 141 -6.60 14.19 -5.56
C ALA A 141 -6.64 15.60 -4.98
N LYS A 142 -7.40 15.83 -3.89
CA LYS A 142 -7.45 17.13 -3.22
C LYS A 142 -6.08 17.58 -2.71
N ILE A 143 -5.34 16.70 -2.03
CA ILE A 143 -4.00 17.05 -1.51
C ILE A 143 -3.03 17.35 -2.65
N ARG A 144 -3.03 16.54 -3.71
CA ARG A 144 -2.16 16.77 -4.87
C ARG A 144 -2.48 18.09 -5.57
N ALA A 145 -3.76 18.42 -5.73
CA ALA A 145 -4.18 19.71 -6.27
C ALA A 145 -3.72 20.88 -5.40
N SER A 146 -3.87 20.79 -4.08
CA SER A 146 -3.39 21.83 -3.16
C SER A 146 -1.86 21.98 -3.14
N THR A 147 -1.12 20.89 -3.35
CA THR A 147 0.35 20.92 -3.42
C THR A 147 0.85 21.55 -4.72
N LEU A 148 0.11 21.34 -5.83
CA LEU A 148 0.38 22.00 -7.11
C LEU A 148 0.18 23.52 -7.00
N ASP A 149 -0.92 23.97 -6.38
CA ASP A 149 -1.19 25.40 -6.18
C ASP A 149 -0.07 26.11 -5.38
N ASP A 150 0.46 25.49 -4.32
CA ASP A 150 1.57 26.07 -3.54
C ASP A 150 2.90 26.11 -4.32
N SER A 151 3.17 25.09 -5.15
CA SER A 151 4.37 25.05 -5.98
C SER A 151 4.31 26.04 -7.15
N ASP A 152 3.13 26.24 -7.73
CA ASP A 152 2.86 27.20 -8.80
C ASP A 152 2.96 28.63 -8.27
N ILE A 153 2.47 28.92 -7.06
CA ILE A 153 2.64 30.24 -6.42
C ILE A 153 4.13 30.58 -6.25
N PHE A 154 4.94 29.60 -5.81
CA PHE A 154 6.36 29.83 -5.57
C PHE A 154 7.14 30.04 -6.87
N THR A 155 6.87 29.22 -7.89
CA THR A 155 7.49 29.39 -9.22
C THR A 155 7.04 30.68 -9.88
N HIS A 156 5.76 31.04 -9.79
CA HIS A 156 5.24 32.28 -10.37
C HIS A 156 5.81 33.53 -9.69
N ARG A 157 6.04 33.49 -8.36
CA ARG A 157 6.72 34.56 -7.63
C ARG A 157 8.18 34.69 -8.04
N THR A 158 8.91 33.59 -8.17
CA THR A 158 10.31 33.60 -8.63
C THR A 158 10.44 34.14 -10.05
N LEU A 159 9.55 33.74 -10.96
CA LEU A 159 9.54 34.26 -12.34
C LEU A 159 9.22 35.76 -12.41
N LEU A 160 8.32 36.25 -11.55
CA LEU A 160 8.02 37.69 -11.45
C LEU A 160 9.22 38.49 -10.91
N GLU A 161 9.87 38.00 -9.85
CA GLU A 161 11.08 38.64 -9.29
C GLU A 161 12.24 38.68 -10.30
N GLU A 162 12.39 37.64 -11.14
CA GLU A 162 13.40 37.60 -12.20
C GLU A 162 13.07 38.57 -13.34
N TYR A 163 11.79 38.73 -13.70
CA TYR A 163 11.32 39.69 -14.70
C TYR A 163 11.46 41.15 -14.21
N GLU A 164 11.14 41.43 -12.95
CA GLU A 164 11.34 42.77 -12.37
C GLU A 164 12.83 43.16 -12.35
N LYS A 165 13.72 42.22 -11.97
CA LYS A 165 15.18 42.43 -12.02
C LYS A 165 15.72 42.63 -13.42
N SER A 166 15.10 42.04 -14.45
CA SER A 166 15.54 42.26 -15.83
C SER A 166 15.18 43.65 -16.33
N LEU A 167 14.01 44.18 -15.93
CA LEU A 167 13.59 45.56 -16.21
C LEU A 167 14.50 46.60 -15.51
N GLU A 168 14.98 46.31 -14.30
CA GLU A 168 15.94 47.17 -13.59
C GLU A 168 17.34 47.18 -14.24
N LYS A 169 17.74 46.06 -14.86
CA LYS A 169 19.01 45.98 -15.60
C LYS A 169 18.99 46.71 -16.93
N ASP A 170 17.84 46.78 -17.59
CA ASP A 170 17.68 47.47 -18.89
C ASP A 170 17.52 49.00 -18.75
N SER A 171 17.43 49.52 -17.52
CA SER A 171 17.28 50.95 -17.22
C SER A 171 18.56 51.64 -16.71
N THR A 172 19.72 50.95 -16.75
CA THR A 172 21.06 51.48 -16.45
C THR A 172 21.95 51.45 -17.70
#